data_AF-A0A1U9KS66-F1
#
_entry.id   AF-A0A1U9KS66-F1
#
_cell.length_a   1.000
_cell.length_b   1.000
_cell.length_c   1.000
_cell.angle_alpha   90.00
_cell.angle_beta   90.00
_cell.angle_gamma   90.00
#
_symmetry.space_group_name_H-M   'P 1'
#
loop_
_entity.id
_entity.type
_entity.pdbx_description
1 polymer ?
#
loop_
_entity_poly.entity_id
_entity_poly.type
_entity_poly.pdbx_seq_one_letter_code
_entity_poly.pdbx_strand_id
1 'polypeptide(L)'
;MRVIEAARLISTGVMPADHLWQITTTPERVIMALLLGRPDWLPPHAATPRLAWNALNTRQREMLLRRAPKQVRACLPGAATPRPVAIRA
;
A
#
# COMPACT_ATOMS: atom_id res chain seq x y z
N MET A 1 12.20 -0.95 5.87
CA MET A 1 13.14 -0.10 5.11
C MET A 1 13.21 -0.54 3.66
N ARG A 2 13.58 -1.80 3.35
CA ARG A 2 13.66 -2.34 1.97
C ARG A 2 12.44 -2.08 1.08
N VAL A 3 11.22 -2.34 1.56
CA VAL A 3 9.98 -2.21 0.75
C VAL A 3 9.67 -0.77 0.32
N ILE A 4 9.92 0.21 1.19
CA ILE A 4 9.65 1.63 0.89
C ILE A 4 10.62 2.14 -0.17
N GLU A 5 11.89 1.72 -0.06
CA GLU A 5 12.94 2.10 -1.00
C GLU A 5 12.72 1.46 -2.36
N ALA A 6 12.35 0.18 -2.41
CA ALA A 6 11.94 -0.49 -3.65
C ALA A 6 10.74 0.23 -4.31
N ALA A 7 9.71 0.58 -3.53
CA ALA A 7 8.57 1.33 -4.05
C ALA A 7 8.98 2.70 -4.58
N ARG A 8 9.90 3.39 -3.90
CA ARG A 8 10.47 4.66 -4.38
C ARG A 8 11.21 4.47 -5.70
N LEU A 9 12.11 3.49 -5.80
CA LEU A 9 12.92 3.22 -6.99
C LEU A 9 12.06 2.91 -8.22
N ILE A 10 10.96 2.16 -8.04
CA ILE A 10 10.00 1.89 -9.11
C ILE A 10 9.24 3.17 -9.49
N SER A 11 8.77 3.94 -8.51
CA SER A 11 8.06 5.19 -8.77
C SER A 11 8.94 6.23 -9.49
N THR A 12 10.27 6.17 -9.33
CA THR A 12 11.23 7.05 -10.01
C THR A 12 11.75 6.46 -11.32
N GLY A 13 11.31 5.27 -11.73
CA GLY A 13 11.74 4.61 -12.97
C GLY A 13 13.17 4.04 -12.93
N VAL A 14 13.80 3.98 -11.75
CA VAL A 14 15.17 3.46 -11.57
C VAL A 14 15.17 1.92 -11.56
N MET A 15 14.04 1.31 -11.24
CA MET A 15 13.88 -0.14 -11.22
C MET A 15 12.58 -0.54 -11.95
N PRO A 16 12.62 -1.54 -12.85
CA PRO A 16 11.41 -2.05 -13.49
C PRO A 16 10.53 -2.78 -12.47
N ALA A 17 9.21 -2.64 -12.63
CA ALA A 17 8.24 -3.32 -11.77
C ALA A 17 8.35 -4.85 -11.80
N ASP A 18 8.90 -5.41 -12.87
CA ASP A 18 9.04 -6.87 -13.01
C ASP A 18 10.06 -7.46 -12.02
N HIS A 19 11.07 -6.67 -11.63
CA HIS A 19 12.05 -7.08 -10.62
C HIS A 19 11.45 -7.16 -9.21
N LEU A 20 10.34 -6.46 -8.97
CA LEU A 20 9.58 -6.50 -7.72
C LEU A 20 9.21 -7.96 -7.40
N TRP A 21 8.74 -8.71 -8.39
CA TRP A 21 8.31 -10.10 -8.22
C TRP A 21 9.46 -11.03 -7.83
N GLN A 22 10.70 -10.70 -8.18
CA GLN A 22 11.85 -11.56 -7.91
C GLN A 22 12.43 -11.37 -6.50
N ILE A 23 12.28 -10.17 -5.93
CA ILE A 23 12.97 -9.78 -4.68
C ILE A 23 12.03 -9.62 -3.47
N THR A 24 10.72 -9.75 -3.67
CA THR A 24 9.72 -9.52 -2.62
C THR A 24 8.94 -10.76 -2.26
N THR A 25 8.69 -10.90 -0.96
CA THR A 25 7.74 -11.86 -0.41
C THR A 25 6.30 -11.42 -0.67
N THR A 26 5.37 -12.36 -0.57
CA THR A 26 3.94 -12.11 -0.75
C THR A 26 3.40 -10.92 0.05
N PRO A 27 3.68 -10.75 1.36
CA PRO A 27 3.22 -9.59 2.12
C PRO A 27 3.85 -8.28 1.65
N GLU A 28 5.11 -8.31 1.22
CA GLU A 28 5.81 -7.13 0.71
C GLU A 28 5.20 -6.65 -0.61
N ARG A 29 4.77 -7.57 -1.47
CA ARG A 29 4.04 -7.23 -2.71
C ARG A 29 2.74 -6.51 -2.42
N VAL A 30 1.98 -6.98 -1.43
CA VAL A 30 0.74 -6.31 -0.99
C VAL A 30 1.04 -4.88 -0.54
N ILE A 31 2.08 -4.69 0.28
CA ILE A 31 2.49 -3.35 0.73
C ILE A 31 2.87 -2.47 -0.46
N MET A 32 3.68 -2.97 -1.39
CA MET A 32 4.14 -2.20 -2.53
C MET A 32 3.00 -1.82 -3.47
N ALA A 33 2.11 -2.74 -3.78
CA ALA A 33 0.91 -2.48 -4.59
C ALA A 33 0.07 -1.36 -3.96
N LEU A 34 -0.13 -1.39 -2.64
CA LEU A 34 -0.88 -0.37 -1.92
C LEU A 34 -0.12 0.96 -1.81
N LEU A 35 1.21 0.96 -1.62
CA LEU A 35 2.02 2.18 -1.59
C LEU A 35 2.10 2.87 -2.96
N LEU A 36 2.12 2.09 -4.04
CA LEU A 36 2.17 2.58 -5.41
C LEU A 36 0.79 2.92 -5.98
N GLY A 37 -0.29 2.60 -5.27
CA GLY A 37 -1.65 2.80 -5.78
C GLY A 37 -1.99 1.92 -6.98
N ARG A 38 -1.38 0.74 -7.09
CA ARG A 38 -1.56 -0.23 -8.17
C ARG A 38 -2.28 -1.47 -7.62
N PRO A 39 -3.62 -1.42 -7.43
CA PRO A 39 -4.37 -2.57 -6.95
C PRO A 39 -4.28 -3.77 -7.90
N ASP A 40 -4.03 -3.53 -9.19
CA ASP A 40 -3.82 -4.58 -10.21
C ASP A 40 -2.60 -5.47 -9.93
N TRP A 41 -1.68 -5.01 -9.06
CA TRP A 41 -0.48 -5.77 -8.66
C TRP A 41 -0.70 -6.58 -7.39
N LEU A 42 -1.91 -6.57 -6.82
CA LEU A 42 -2.23 -7.39 -5.67
C LEU A 42 -2.24 -8.87 -6.05
N PRO A 43 -1.65 -9.75 -5.23
CA PRO A 43 -1.75 -11.18 -5.46
C PRO A 43 -3.20 -11.66 -5.24
N PRO A 44 -3.61 -12.79 -5.85
CA PRO A 44 -5.01 -13.23 -5.84
C PRO A 44 -5.65 -13.37 -4.44
N HIS A 45 -4.89 -13.86 -3.46
CA HIS A 45 -5.38 -14.02 -2.08
C HIS A 45 -5.52 -12.68 -1.31
N ALA A 46 -5.05 -11.57 -1.89
CA ALA A 46 -5.13 -10.22 -1.36
C ALA A 46 -5.88 -9.28 -2.34
N ALA A 47 -6.66 -9.82 -3.28
CA ALA A 47 -7.30 -9.06 -4.35
C ALA A 47 -8.32 -8.02 -3.87
N THR A 48 -8.81 -8.13 -2.62
CA THR A 48 -9.72 -7.14 -2.03
C THR A 48 -9.03 -6.33 -0.95
N PRO A 49 -9.42 -5.06 -0.71
CA PRO A 49 -8.81 -4.22 0.33
C PRO A 49 -8.83 -4.86 1.71
N ARG A 50 -9.89 -5.61 2.04
CA ARG A 50 -10.01 -6.31 3.33
C ARG A 50 -9.04 -7.49 3.43
N LEU A 51 -8.89 -8.27 2.37
CA LEU A 51 -7.93 -9.38 2.33
C LEU A 51 -6.49 -8.87 2.34
N ALA A 52 -6.18 -7.83 1.57
CA ALA A 52 -4.90 -7.13 1.58
C ALA A 52 -4.57 -6.60 2.98
N TRP A 53 -5.54 -5.99 3.67
CA TRP A 53 -5.37 -5.51 5.04
C TRP A 53 -5.09 -6.66 6.03
N ASN A 54 -5.81 -7.77 5.89
CA ASN A 54 -5.65 -8.95 6.75
C ASN A 54 -4.30 -9.66 6.55
N ALA A 55 -3.75 -9.62 5.33
CA ALA A 55 -2.44 -10.18 5.02
C ALA A 55 -1.26 -9.43 5.67
N LEU A 56 -1.51 -8.26 6.26
CA LEU A 56 -0.48 -7.40 6.86
C LEU A 56 -0.51 -7.44 8.38
N ASN A 57 0.67 -7.32 8.99
CA ASN A 57 0.80 -7.14 10.43
C ASN A 57 0.56 -5.68 10.85
N THR A 58 0.40 -5.44 12.17
CA THR A 58 0.10 -4.11 12.74
C THR A 58 1.09 -3.03 12.28
N ARG A 59 2.39 -3.32 12.28
CA ARG A 59 3.43 -2.36 11.88
C ARG A 59 3.32 -1.97 10.40
N GLN A 60 2.99 -2.92 9.53
CA GLN A 60 2.80 -2.68 8.10
C GLN A 60 1.53 -1.87 7.83
N ARG A 61 0.45 -2.15 8.57
CA ARG A 61 -0.81 -1.40 8.52
C ARG A 61 -0.61 0.07 8.91
N GLU A 62 0.07 0.34 10.02
CA GLU A 62 0.38 1.71 10.45
C GLU A 62 1.22 2.47 9.41
N MET A 63 2.19 1.80 8.81
CA MET A 63 3.02 2.39 7.76
C MET A 63 2.19 2.78 6.53
N LEU A 64 1.25 1.93 6.10
CA LEU A 64 0.36 2.22 4.97
C LEU A 64 -0.56 3.41 5.27
N LEU A 65 -1.12 3.50 6.47
CA LEU A 65 -1.96 4.64 6.86
C LEU A 65 -1.20 5.97 6.82
N ARG A 66 0.11 5.95 7.03
CA ARG A 66 0.97 7.15 6.98
C ARG A 66 1.45 7.50 5.58
N ARG A 67 1.76 6.51 4.74
CA ARG A 67 2.49 6.71 3.47
C ARG A 67 1.74 6.37 2.19
N ALA A 68 0.69 5.57 2.26
CA ALA A 68 -0.06 5.21 1.06
C ALA A 68 -0.83 6.42 0.50
N PRO A 69 -1.10 6.46 -0.82
CA PRO A 69 -1.90 7.50 -1.45
C PRO A 69 -3.26 7.65 -0.78
N LYS A 70 -3.82 8.87 -0.79
CA LYS A 70 -5.11 9.19 -0.11
C LYS A 70 -6.24 8.26 -0.56
N GLN A 71 -6.30 7.94 -1.85
CA GLN A 71 -7.31 7.04 -2.43
C GLN A 71 -7.22 5.62 -1.86
N VAL A 72 -6.01 5.06 -1.81
CA VAL A 72 -5.78 3.73 -1.23
C VAL A 72 -6.15 3.72 0.25
N ARG A 73 -5.71 4.73 1.02
CA ARG A 73 -6.04 4.83 2.44
C ARG A 73 -7.54 4.85 2.67
N ALA A 74 -8.31 5.61 1.88
CA ALA A 74 -9.76 5.67 2.01
C ALA A 74 -10.46 4.30 1.85
N CYS A 75 -9.83 3.35 1.14
CA CYS A 75 -10.35 2.00 0.95
C CYS A 75 -9.87 1.00 2.02
N LEU A 76 -8.95 1.37 2.92
CA LEU A 76 -8.40 0.47 3.93
C LEU A 76 -9.22 0.49 5.23
N PRO A 77 -9.49 -0.67 5.86
CA PRO A 77 -10.33 -0.76 7.07
C PRO A 77 -9.84 0.06 8.27
N GLY A 78 -8.54 0.37 8.34
CA GLY A 78 -7.93 1.13 9.43
C GLY A 78 -7.79 2.63 9.15
N ALA A 79 -8.27 3.13 8.01
CA ALA A 79 -8.35 4.56 7.81
C ALA A 79 -9.45 5.10 8.71
N ALA A 80 -9.05 5.49 9.92
CA ALA A 80 -9.85 6.32 10.79
C ALA A 80 -10.42 7.45 9.94
N THR A 81 -11.74 7.41 9.82
CA THR A 81 -12.72 8.42 9.46
C THR A 81 -12.19 9.69 8.79
N PRO A 82 -12.85 10.17 7.71
CA PRO A 82 -12.54 11.47 7.15
C PRO A 82 -12.53 12.48 8.30
N ARG A 83 -11.37 13.09 8.56
CA ARG A 83 -11.28 14.29 9.41
C ARG A 83 -12.35 15.22 8.81
N PRO A 84 -13.42 15.56 9.54
CA PRO A 84 -14.44 16.44 8.98
C PRO A 84 -13.67 17.66 8.53
N VAL A 85 -13.78 17.97 7.23
CA VAL A 85 -13.38 19.27 6.74
C VAL A 85 -14.10 20.24 7.65
N ALA A 86 -13.36 20.98 8.47
CA ALA A 86 -13.93 22.05 9.24
C ALA A 86 -14.49 23.03 8.21
N ILE A 87 -15.79 22.94 7.95
CA ILE A 87 -16.54 23.98 7.27
C ILE A 87 -16.47 25.14 8.26
N ARG A 88 -15.51 26.04 8.02
CA ARG A 88 -15.56 27.39 8.59
C ARG A 88 -16.77 28.04 7.93
N ALA A 89 -17.84 28.18 8.71
CA ALA A 89 -18.90 29.13 8.46
C ALA A 89 -18.35 30.57 8.56
#